data_AF-A0A532V1W8-F1
#
_entry.id   AF-A0A532V1W8-F1
#
_cell.length_a   1.000
_cell.length_b   1.000
_cell.length_c   1.000
_cell.angle_alpha   90.00
_cell.angle_beta   90.00
_cell.angle_gamma   90.00
#
_symmetry.space_group_name_H-M   'P 1'
#
loop_
_entity.id
_entity.type
_entity.pdbx_description
1 polymer ?
#
loop_
_entity_poly.entity_id
_entity_poly.type
_entity_poly.pdbx_seq_one_letter_code
_entity_poly.pdbx_strand_id
1 'polypeptide(L)'
;MLKLCDNDKLNILLKVYEFMFSEMQEFRAKMLRLVLAYNGVLIIMVGWLFNTQLDLTLDHKILLSIGVLTVLSITLIAIKTFKSYFLNIAKVINKIDHAVLLYEGGQYVENATVFPDEWDTFGKKTWKEPVFDNSRLTIYVTTIFVLLLVWFLV
;
A
#
# COMPACT_ATOMS: atom_id res chain seq x y z
N MET A 1 0.57 9.82 38.36
CA MET A 1 0.85 10.60 37.13
C MET A 1 2.28 11.09 37.21
N LEU A 2 3.20 10.52 36.44
CA LEU A 2 4.57 11.03 36.35
C LEU A 2 4.57 12.32 35.53
N LYS A 3 4.99 13.43 36.13
CA LYS A 3 5.18 14.73 35.46
C LYS A 3 6.50 14.62 34.68
N LEU A 4 6.42 14.26 33.40
CA LEU A 4 7.60 14.24 32.52
C LEU A 4 8.09 15.67 32.27
N CYS A 5 9.42 15.87 32.27
CA CYS A 5 10.05 17.11 31.86
C CYS A 5 9.83 17.32 30.34
N ASP A 6 9.80 18.56 29.86
CA ASP A 6 9.39 18.82 28.46
C ASP A 6 10.37 18.22 27.43
N ASN A 7 11.66 18.12 27.77
CA ASN A 7 12.65 17.41 26.95
C ASN A 7 12.40 15.90 26.87
N ASP A 8 11.91 15.26 27.94
CA ASP A 8 11.61 13.82 27.94
C ASP A 8 10.40 13.52 27.04
N LYS A 9 9.39 14.39 27.07
CA LYS A 9 8.22 14.28 26.18
C LYS A 9 8.63 14.41 24.71
N LEU A 10 9.48 15.38 24.39
CA LEU A 10 9.98 15.58 23.03
C LEU A 10 10.79 14.36 22.56
N ASN A 11 11.67 13.83 23.39
CA ASN A 11 12.45 12.62 23.07
C ASN A 11 11.56 11.41 22.82
N ILE A 12 10.47 11.25 23.58
CA ILE A 12 9.49 10.18 23.35
C ILE A 12 8.78 10.39 22.00
N LEU A 13 8.32 11.60 21.72
CA LEU A 13 7.64 11.92 20.46
C LEU A 13 8.55 11.66 19.25
N LEU A 14 9.81 12.07 19.30
CA LEU A 14 10.79 11.82 18.25
C LEU A 14 11.03 10.32 18.02
N LYS A 15 11.22 9.55 19.10
CA LYS A 15 11.38 8.09 18.98
C LYS A 15 10.15 7.41 18.37
N VAL A 16 8.94 7.83 18.76
CA VAL A 16 7.71 7.32 18.18
C VAL A 16 7.62 7.71 16.70
N TYR A 17 7.96 8.96 16.36
CA TYR A 17 7.98 9.43 14.99
C TYR A 17 8.93 8.62 14.10
N GLU A 18 10.18 8.44 14.52
CA GLU A 18 11.19 7.66 13.81
C GLU A 18 10.73 6.20 13.60
N PHE A 19 10.20 5.58 14.65
CA PHE A 19 9.67 4.23 14.58
C PHE A 19 8.50 4.12 13.58
N MET A 20 7.52 5.02 13.67
CA MET A 20 6.34 5.03 12.79
C MET A 20 6.73 5.32 11.34
N PHE A 21 7.69 6.21 11.11
CA PHE A 21 8.20 6.51 9.78
C PHE A 21 8.95 5.32 9.17
N SER A 22 9.77 4.62 9.97
CA SER A 22 10.43 3.38 9.55
C SER A 22 9.40 2.29 9.17
N GLU A 23 8.40 2.07 10.02
CA GLU A 23 7.31 1.13 9.75
C GLU A 23 6.60 1.45 8.44
N MET A 24 6.32 2.73 8.15
CA MET A 24 5.71 3.12 6.88
C MET A 24 6.52 2.71 5.64
N GLN A 25 7.85 2.90 5.69
CA GLN A 25 8.71 2.50 4.58
C GLN A 25 8.72 0.99 4.41
N GLU A 26 8.74 0.24 5.53
CA GLU A 26 8.60 -1.20 5.50
C GLU A 26 7.26 -1.65 4.90
N PHE A 27 6.16 -0.93 5.21
CA PHE A 27 4.86 -1.20 4.60
C PHE A 27 4.84 -0.98 3.09
N ARG A 28 5.47 0.09 2.60
CA ARG A 28 5.61 0.33 1.16
C ARG A 28 6.39 -0.80 0.49
N ALA A 29 7.48 -1.28 1.11
CA ALA A 29 8.24 -2.41 0.62
C ALA A 29 7.43 -3.73 0.64
N LYS A 30 6.69 -4.01 1.71
CA LYS A 30 5.78 -5.18 1.82
C LYS A 30 4.70 -5.15 0.73
N MET A 31 4.12 -3.98 0.46
CA MET A 31 3.15 -3.79 -0.62
C MET A 31 3.76 -4.08 -1.99
N LEU A 32 4.96 -3.57 -2.27
CA LEU A 32 5.65 -3.85 -3.53
C LEU A 32 5.94 -5.35 -3.69
N ARG A 33 6.42 -6.01 -2.63
CA ARG A 33 6.67 -7.47 -2.63
C ARG A 33 5.38 -8.26 -2.88
N LEU A 34 4.26 -7.86 -2.29
CA LEU A 34 2.96 -8.49 -2.54
C LEU A 34 2.56 -8.39 -4.01
N VAL A 35 2.68 -7.20 -4.61
CA VAL A 35 2.34 -6.99 -6.03
C VAL A 35 3.27 -7.79 -6.94
N LEU A 36 4.58 -7.81 -6.64
CA LEU A 36 5.54 -8.61 -7.39
C LEU A 36 5.27 -10.10 -7.28
N ALA A 37 4.94 -10.60 -6.09
CA ALA A 37 4.57 -12.00 -5.88
C ALA A 37 3.30 -12.36 -6.65
N TYR A 38 2.26 -11.50 -6.59
CA TYR A 38 1.03 -11.67 -7.35
C TYR A 38 1.30 -11.78 -8.84
N ASN A 39 2.01 -10.79 -9.40
CA ASN A 39 2.36 -10.79 -10.82
C ASN A 39 3.23 -11.99 -11.20
N GLY A 40 4.20 -12.36 -10.35
CA GLY A 40 5.06 -13.52 -10.56
C GLY A 40 4.29 -14.82 -10.65
N VAL A 41 3.32 -15.04 -9.75
CA VAL A 41 2.44 -16.23 -9.78
C VAL A 41 1.66 -16.28 -11.08
N LEU A 42 1.08 -15.17 -11.51
CA LEU A 42 0.31 -15.12 -12.76
C LEU A 42 1.18 -15.32 -14.01
N ILE A 43 2.37 -14.72 -14.05
CA ILE A 43 3.32 -14.91 -15.16
C ILE A 43 3.78 -16.36 -15.25
N ILE A 44 4.10 -17.00 -14.12
CA ILE A 44 4.50 -18.41 -14.08
C ILE A 44 3.35 -19.29 -14.57
N MET A 45 2.12 -19.03 -14.12
CA MET A 45 0.93 -19.77 -14.55
C MET A 45 0.73 -19.67 -16.07
N VAL A 46 0.80 -18.46 -16.62
CA VAL A 46 0.70 -18.22 -18.07
C VAL A 46 1.85 -18.90 -18.82
N GLY A 47 3.09 -18.74 -18.36
CA GLY A 47 4.25 -19.37 -18.99
C GLY A 47 4.15 -20.90 -19.01
N TRP A 48 3.61 -21.49 -17.95
CA TRP A 48 3.35 -22.92 -17.88
C TRP A 48 2.26 -23.37 -18.87
N LEU A 49 1.18 -22.60 -19.02
CA LEU A 49 0.13 -22.87 -20.01
C LEU A 49 0.68 -22.86 -21.44
N PHE A 50 1.47 -21.83 -21.81
CA PHE A 50 2.09 -21.77 -23.13
C PHE A 50 3.09 -22.91 -23.38
N ASN A 51 3.88 -23.27 -22.38
CA ASN A 51 4.90 -24.32 -22.52
C ASN A 51 4.29 -25.72 -22.69
N THR A 52 3.13 -25.96 -22.09
CA THR A 52 2.48 -27.29 -22.16
C THR A 52 1.69 -27.50 -23.46
N GLN A 53 1.47 -26.45 -24.27
CA GLN A 53 0.65 -26.49 -25.49
C GLN A 53 -0.71 -27.19 -25.26
N LEU A 54 -1.26 -27.03 -24.06
CA LEU A 54 -2.47 -27.72 -23.66
C LEU A 54 -3.65 -27.01 -24.32
N ASP A 55 -4.36 -27.70 -25.22
CA ASP A 55 -5.65 -27.20 -25.70
C ASP A 55 -6.62 -27.19 -24.52
N LEU A 56 -6.89 -26.00 -24.00
CA LEU A 56 -7.77 -25.85 -22.84
C LEU A 56 -9.22 -26.04 -23.28
N THR A 57 -9.83 -27.13 -22.82
CA THR A 57 -11.29 -27.28 -22.88
C THR A 57 -11.99 -26.15 -22.13
N LEU A 58 -13.25 -25.89 -22.47
CA LEU A 58 -14.05 -24.83 -21.86
C LEU A 58 -14.06 -24.92 -20.32
N ASP A 59 -14.19 -26.14 -19.78
CA ASP A 59 -14.22 -26.38 -18.34
C ASP A 59 -12.90 -25.96 -17.66
N HIS A 60 -11.76 -26.25 -18.28
CA HIS A 60 -10.45 -25.83 -17.77
C HIS A 60 -10.28 -24.31 -17.80
N LYS A 61 -10.75 -23.64 -18.87
CA LYS A 61 -10.72 -22.16 -18.96
C LYS A 61 -11.54 -21.50 -17.85
N ILE A 62 -12.72 -22.05 -17.57
CA ILE A 62 -13.59 -21.58 -16.48
C ILE A 62 -12.89 -21.79 -15.13
N LEU A 63 -12.35 -22.99 -14.88
CA LEU A 63 -11.68 -23.31 -13.61
C LEU A 63 -10.47 -22.39 -13.35
N LEU A 64 -9.63 -22.17 -14.36
CA LEU A 64 -8.48 -21.26 -14.28
C LEU A 64 -8.93 -19.82 -14.02
N SER A 65 -9.98 -19.36 -14.70
CA SER A 65 -10.53 -18.01 -14.51
C SER A 65 -11.02 -17.81 -13.07
N ILE A 66 -11.73 -18.80 -12.51
CA ILE A 66 -12.17 -18.79 -11.11
C ILE A 66 -10.96 -18.74 -10.17
N GLY A 67 -9.92 -19.52 -10.44
CA GLY A 67 -8.68 -19.51 -9.68
C GLY A 67 -8.02 -18.13 -9.66
N VAL A 68 -7.82 -17.52 -10.83
CA VAL A 68 -7.25 -16.17 -10.99
C VAL A 68 -8.08 -15.12 -10.25
N LEU A 69 -9.40 -15.17 -10.37
CA LEU A 69 -10.31 -14.24 -9.68
C LEU A 69 -10.31 -14.43 -8.16
N THR A 70 -10.11 -15.67 -7.68
CA THR A 70 -9.97 -15.97 -6.26
C THR A 70 -8.69 -15.35 -5.69
N VAL A 71 -7.56 -15.55 -6.38
CA VAL A 71 -6.28 -14.94 -5.97
C VAL A 71 -6.39 -13.41 -6.01
N LEU A 72 -6.99 -12.83 -7.06
CA LEU A 72 -7.29 -11.40 -7.15
C LEU A 72 -8.04 -10.91 -5.91
N SER A 73 -9.13 -11.58 -5.55
CA SER A 73 -9.99 -11.19 -4.43
C SER A 73 -9.23 -11.20 -3.10
N ILE A 74 -8.45 -12.25 -2.84
CA ILE A 74 -7.61 -12.36 -1.64
C ILE A 74 -6.59 -11.22 -1.59
N THR A 75 -5.91 -10.95 -2.70
CA THR A 75 -4.90 -9.87 -2.77
C THR A 75 -5.53 -8.50 -2.56
N LEU A 76 -6.72 -8.22 -3.14
CA LEU A 76 -7.42 -6.96 -2.92
C LEU A 76 -7.83 -6.76 -1.45
N ILE A 77 -8.24 -7.81 -0.76
CA ILE A 77 -8.52 -7.78 0.68
C ILE A 77 -7.24 -7.45 1.46
N ALA A 78 -6.13 -8.12 1.15
CA ALA A 78 -4.83 -7.85 1.79
C ALA A 78 -4.40 -6.39 1.61
N ILE A 79 -4.51 -5.85 0.38
CA ILE A 79 -4.21 -4.44 0.08
C ILE A 79 -5.10 -3.49 0.89
N LYS A 80 -6.39 -3.79 1.02
CA LYS A 80 -7.32 -2.98 1.83
C LYS A 80 -6.91 -2.97 3.29
N THR A 81 -6.53 -4.13 3.84
CA THR A 81 -6.04 -4.27 5.22
C THR A 81 -4.75 -3.47 5.42
N PHE A 82 -3.79 -3.60 4.50
CA PHE A 82 -2.54 -2.84 4.56
C PHE A 82 -2.77 -1.32 4.43
N LYS A 83 -3.68 -0.87 3.57
CA LYS A 83 -4.06 0.54 3.48
C LYS A 83 -4.64 1.06 4.80
N SER A 84 -5.51 0.27 5.44
CA SER A 84 -6.08 0.63 6.74
C SER A 84 -5.00 0.79 7.81
N TYR A 85 -4.05 -0.15 7.87
CA TYR A 85 -2.95 -0.11 8.82
C TYR A 85 -2.01 1.09 8.56
N PHE A 86 -1.64 1.32 7.29
CA PHE A 86 -0.85 2.47 6.88
C PHE A 86 -1.50 3.80 7.31
N LEU A 87 -2.81 3.94 7.08
CA LEU A 87 -3.54 5.14 7.51
C LEU A 87 -3.53 5.32 9.04
N ASN A 88 -3.51 4.23 9.82
CA ASN A 88 -3.41 4.35 11.27
C ASN A 88 -2.02 4.83 11.72
N ILE A 89 -0.94 4.35 11.10
CA ILE A 89 0.41 4.86 11.34
C ILE A 89 0.48 6.35 10.96
N ALA A 90 0.00 6.70 9.77
CA ALA A 90 0.00 8.07 9.27
C ALA A 90 -0.78 9.02 10.18
N LYS A 91 -1.88 8.57 10.82
CA LYS A 91 -2.59 9.37 11.83
C LYS A 91 -1.74 9.65 13.07
N VAL A 92 -0.92 8.68 13.51
CA VAL A 92 -0.04 8.88 14.68
C VAL A 92 1.01 9.93 14.34
N ILE A 93 1.63 9.81 13.16
CA ILE A 93 2.60 10.79 12.65
C ILE A 93 1.97 12.18 12.58
N ASN A 94 0.82 12.32 11.93
CA ASN A 94 0.14 13.61 11.81
C ASN A 94 -0.21 14.24 13.18
N LYS A 95 -0.59 13.42 14.17
CA LYS A 95 -0.80 13.91 15.54
C LYS A 95 0.49 14.44 16.18
N ILE A 96 1.63 13.80 15.91
CA ILE A 96 2.94 14.26 16.40
C ILE A 96 3.30 15.57 15.71
N ASP A 97 3.11 15.67 14.38
CA ASP A 97 3.38 16.88 13.59
C ASP A 97 2.58 18.09 14.08
N HIS A 98 1.31 17.90 14.42
CA HIS A 98 0.50 18.93 15.06
C HIS A 98 0.97 19.26 16.48
N ALA A 99 1.37 18.25 17.27
CA ALA A 99 1.85 18.47 18.63
C ALA A 99 3.17 19.27 18.67
N VAL A 100 3.98 19.17 17.61
CA VAL A 100 5.20 19.97 17.42
C VAL A 100 5.00 21.14 16.47
N LEU A 101 3.76 21.54 16.18
CA LEU A 101 3.41 22.78 15.45
C LEU A 101 4.04 22.92 14.04
N LEU A 102 4.30 21.81 13.33
CA LEU A 102 4.96 21.85 12.01
C LEU A 102 4.09 22.48 10.90
N TYR A 103 2.79 22.56 11.13
CA TYR A 103 1.81 23.20 10.25
C TYR A 103 1.49 24.65 10.64
N GLU A 104 2.13 25.20 11.68
CA GLU A 104 1.96 26.61 12.04
C GLU A 104 3.03 27.48 11.40
N GLY A 105 2.60 28.46 10.60
CA GLY A 105 3.51 29.41 9.96
C GLY A 105 4.26 30.27 10.97
N GLY A 106 5.55 30.51 10.73
CA GLY A 106 6.36 31.38 11.59
C GLY A 106 6.94 30.71 12.85
N GLN A 107 6.57 29.47 13.17
CA GLN A 107 7.16 28.74 14.31
C GLN A 107 8.60 28.30 14.04
N TYR A 108 8.87 27.83 12.81
CA TYR A 108 10.18 27.30 12.41
C TYR A 108 10.77 27.98 11.19
N VAL A 109 9.90 28.44 10.26
CA VAL A 109 10.30 29.14 9.04
C VAL A 109 9.54 30.46 8.99
N GLU A 110 10.24 31.55 8.72
CA GLU A 110 9.63 32.87 8.65
C GLU A 110 8.58 32.93 7.53
N ASN A 111 7.34 33.29 7.89
CA ASN A 111 6.19 33.39 6.98
C ASN A 111 5.82 32.12 6.19
N ALA A 112 6.29 30.94 6.62
CA ALA A 112 5.96 29.67 5.99
C ALA A 112 5.80 28.54 7.02
N THR A 113 5.08 27.50 6.64
CA THR A 113 5.02 26.22 7.38
C THR A 113 6.20 25.34 6.99
N VAL A 114 6.55 24.37 7.86
CA VAL A 114 7.62 23.39 7.53
C VAL A 114 7.14 22.40 6.48
N PHE A 115 5.88 21.98 6.60
CA PHE A 115 5.24 21.08 5.65
C PHE A 115 4.21 21.79 4.77
N PRO A 116 4.05 21.37 3.50
CA PRO A 116 2.97 21.86 2.64
C PRO A 116 1.59 21.60 3.27
N ASP A 117 0.65 22.50 3.02
CA ASP A 117 -0.71 22.42 3.60
C ASP A 117 -1.45 21.12 3.25
N GLU A 118 -1.14 20.50 2.10
CA GLU A 118 -1.78 19.23 1.72
C GLU A 118 -1.46 18.08 2.69
N TRP A 119 -0.31 18.16 3.38
CA TRP A 119 0.14 17.15 4.33
C TRP A 119 -0.64 17.17 5.65
N ASP A 120 -1.38 18.24 5.96
CA ASP A 120 -2.34 18.24 7.08
C ASP A 120 -3.38 17.10 6.94
N THR A 121 -3.66 16.68 5.70
CA THR A 121 -4.59 15.57 5.44
C THR A 121 -3.96 14.19 5.59
N PHE A 122 -2.67 14.10 5.91
CA PHE A 122 -1.96 12.84 6.08
C PHE A 122 -2.61 11.96 7.16
N GLY A 123 -2.80 10.68 6.83
CA GLY A 123 -3.51 9.72 7.69
C GLY A 123 -5.04 9.86 7.74
N LYS A 124 -5.64 10.90 7.16
CA LYS A 124 -7.10 10.98 6.99
C LYS A 124 -7.55 10.00 5.90
N LYS A 125 -8.83 9.58 5.91
CA LYS A 125 -9.39 8.65 4.91
C LYS A 125 -9.29 9.19 3.47
N THR A 126 -9.20 10.50 3.33
CA THR A 126 -9.07 11.23 2.06
C THR A 126 -7.65 11.19 1.49
N TRP A 127 -6.64 10.81 2.30
CA TRP A 127 -5.26 10.71 1.84
C TRP A 127 -5.14 9.63 0.75
N LYS A 128 -4.66 10.06 -0.41
CA LYS A 128 -4.39 9.19 -1.55
C LYS A 128 -2.92 8.86 -1.58
N GLU A 129 -2.57 7.70 -1.03
CA GLU A 129 -1.21 7.19 -1.07
C GLU A 129 -0.99 6.44 -2.41
N PRO A 130 -0.10 6.93 -3.30
CA PRO A 130 0.04 6.41 -4.66
C PRO A 130 0.39 4.92 -4.73
N VAL A 131 1.13 4.40 -3.75
CA VAL A 131 1.54 2.98 -3.74
C VAL A 131 0.33 2.04 -3.78
N PHE A 132 -0.75 2.36 -3.07
CA PHE A 132 -1.92 1.47 -3.01
C PHE A 132 -2.76 1.55 -4.29
N ASP A 133 -2.89 2.74 -4.86
CA ASP A 133 -3.67 2.94 -6.08
C ASP A 133 -2.94 2.35 -7.29
N ASN A 134 -1.63 2.57 -7.39
CA ASN A 134 -0.78 1.92 -8.40
C ASN A 134 -0.76 0.40 -8.25
N SER A 135 -0.66 -0.12 -7.01
CA SER A 135 -0.71 -1.56 -6.76
C SER A 135 -2.01 -2.20 -7.26
N ARG A 136 -3.16 -1.57 -6.97
CA ARG A 136 -4.47 -2.03 -7.44
C ARG A 136 -4.56 -2.01 -8.96
N LEU A 137 -4.15 -0.90 -9.58
CA LEU A 137 -4.16 -0.75 -11.03
C LEU A 137 -3.32 -1.84 -11.70
N THR A 138 -2.09 -2.03 -11.24
CA THR A 138 -1.19 -3.08 -11.76
C THR A 138 -1.82 -4.46 -11.64
N ILE A 139 -2.37 -4.79 -10.48
CA ILE A 139 -3.04 -6.08 -10.25
C ILE A 139 -4.21 -6.25 -11.24
N TYR A 140 -5.10 -5.26 -11.37
CA TYR A 140 -6.22 -5.34 -12.32
C TYR A 140 -5.75 -5.53 -13.75
N VAL A 141 -4.77 -4.75 -14.20
CA VAL A 141 -4.23 -4.85 -15.56
C VAL A 141 -3.63 -6.23 -15.81
N THR A 142 -2.81 -6.74 -14.90
CA THR A 142 -2.23 -8.09 -15.02
C THR A 142 -3.32 -9.17 -15.04
N THR A 143 -4.32 -9.07 -14.16
CA THR A 143 -5.43 -10.05 -14.13
C THR A 143 -6.21 -10.05 -15.44
N ILE A 144 -6.60 -8.87 -15.93
CA ILE A 144 -7.34 -8.74 -17.19
C ILE A 144 -6.51 -9.35 -18.32
N PHE A 145 -5.22 -9.01 -18.39
CA PHE A 145 -4.32 -9.55 -19.40
C PHE A 145 -4.26 -11.08 -19.35
N VAL A 146 -4.05 -11.66 -18.18
CA VAL A 146 -4.00 -13.13 -17.99
C VAL A 146 -5.31 -13.80 -18.39
N LEU A 147 -6.45 -13.23 -18.02
CA LEU A 147 -7.75 -13.76 -18.44
C LEU A 147 -7.90 -13.71 -19.96
N LEU A 148 -7.51 -12.61 -20.61
CA LEU A 148 -7.52 -12.54 -22.07
C LEU A 148 -6.63 -13.61 -22.71
N LEU A 149 -5.45 -13.87 -22.15
CA LEU A 149 -4.57 -14.95 -22.64
C LEU A 149 -5.24 -16.32 -22.55
N VAL A 150 -5.84 -16.65 -21.39
CA VAL A 150 -6.52 -17.93 -21.16
C VAL A 150 -7.70 -18.14 -22.12
N TRP A 151 -8.41 -17.08 -22.48
CA TRP A 151 -9.60 -17.19 -23.32
C TRP A 151 -9.31 -17.15 -24.82
N PHE A 152 -8.31 -16.38 -25.26
CA PHE A 152 -8.09 -16.06 -26.68
C PHE A 152 -6.78 -16.59 -27.28
N LEU A 153 -5.79 -16.97 -26.47
CA LEU A 153 -4.46 -17.37 -26.96
C LEU A 153 -4.04 -18.80 -26.58
N VAL A 154 -4.73 -19.41 -25.61
CA VAL A 154 -4.56 -20.81 -25.17
C VAL A 154 -5.87 -21.56 -25.34
#